data_AF-A0A316DKA3-F1
#
_entry.id   AF-A0A316DKA3-F1
#
_cell.length_a   1.000
_cell.length_b   1.000
_cell.length_c   1.000
_cell.angle_alpha   90.00
_cell.angle_beta   90.00
_cell.angle_gamma   90.00
#
_symmetry.space_group_name_H-M   'P 1'
#
loop_
_entity.id
_entity.type
_entity.pdbx_description
1 polymer ?
#
loop_
_entity_poly.entity_id
_entity_poly.type
_entity_poly.pdbx_seq_one_letter_code
_entity_poly.pdbx_strand_id
1 'polypeptide(L)'
;MDRRLKEHIYGKYKDCYTYRRRPLEIQFQETFIDVLQAIYFEKKIKKWTKAKKKALINGDFDMLQILSECRNATHYKYYGE
;
A
#
# COMPACT_ATOMS: atom_id res chain seq x y z
N MET A 1 13.87 -9.75 -4.56
CA MET A 1 13.51 -8.31 -4.65
C MET A 1 14.72 -7.42 -4.89
N ASP A 2 15.90 -7.77 -4.37
CA ASP A 2 17.12 -6.95 -4.34
C ASP A 2 17.55 -6.35 -5.68
N ARG A 3 17.49 -7.13 -6.76
CA ARG A 3 17.87 -6.63 -8.09
C ARG A 3 17.04 -5.42 -8.52
N ARG A 4 15.72 -5.47 -8.34
CA ARG A 4 14.82 -4.37 -8.75
C ARG A 4 15.06 -3.12 -7.91
N LEU A 5 15.22 -3.29 -6.60
CA LEU A 5 15.53 -2.17 -5.71
C LEU A 5 16.85 -1.50 -6.11
N LYS A 6 17.90 -2.29 -6.34
CA LYS A 6 19.20 -1.80 -6.82
C LYS A 6 19.05 -1.03 -8.13
N GLU A 7 18.39 -1.60 -9.14
CA GLU A 7 18.17 -0.92 -10.44
C GLU A 7 17.45 0.43 -10.28
N HIS A 8 16.46 0.52 -9.39
CA HIS A 8 15.76 1.79 -9.09
C HIS A 8 16.62 2.79 -8.30
N ILE A 9 17.39 2.34 -7.30
CA ILE A 9 18.32 3.18 -6.52
C ILE A 9 19.42 3.74 -7.42
N TYR A 10 20.04 2.90 -8.26
CA TYR A 10 21.06 3.35 -9.22
C TYR A 10 20.48 4.23 -10.33
N GLY A 11 19.16 4.27 -10.49
CA GLY A 11 18.53 5.11 -11.49
C GLY A 11 18.82 4.67 -12.91
N LYS A 12 18.89 3.35 -13.15
CA LYS A 12 19.25 2.77 -14.46
C LYS A 12 18.42 3.33 -15.62
N TYR A 13 17.17 3.69 -15.36
CA TYR A 13 16.25 4.27 -16.34
C TYR A 13 15.76 5.64 -15.87
N LYS A 14 15.95 6.68 -16.71
CA LYS A 14 15.63 8.08 -16.37
C LYS A 14 14.13 8.38 -16.40
N ASP A 15 13.36 7.64 -17.20
CA ASP A 15 11.93 7.87 -17.40
C ASP A 15 11.04 7.23 -16.32
N CYS A 16 11.64 6.53 -15.34
CA CYS A 16 10.90 5.88 -14.27
C CYS A 16 10.36 6.88 -13.24
N TYR A 17 9.15 6.60 -12.71
CA TYR A 17 8.50 7.38 -11.64
C TYR A 17 9.41 7.59 -10.41
N THR A 18 10.19 6.58 -10.04
CA THR A 18 11.08 6.61 -8.88
C THR A 18 12.42 7.30 -9.15
N TYR A 19 12.75 7.64 -10.41
CA TYR A 19 14.06 8.21 -10.75
C TYR A 19 14.33 9.53 -10.03
N ARG A 20 13.34 10.43 -9.95
CA ARG A 20 13.49 11.72 -9.25
C ARG A 20 13.30 11.63 -7.74
N ARG A 21 12.96 10.44 -7.20
CA ARG A 21 12.52 10.22 -5.81
C ARG A 21 13.45 9.24 -5.11
N ARG A 22 14.73 9.61 -4.99
CA ARG A 22 15.79 8.84 -4.32
C ARG A 22 16.35 9.64 -3.13
N PRO A 23 16.83 8.98 -2.06
CA PRO A 23 16.97 7.52 -1.89
C PRO A 23 15.62 6.79 -1.71
N LEU A 24 15.61 5.49 -1.99
CA LEU A 24 14.42 4.63 -1.90
C LEU A 24 14.66 3.59 -0.79
N GLU A 25 13.68 3.44 0.09
CA GLU A 25 13.68 2.44 1.16
C GLU A 25 12.45 1.55 1.04
N ILE A 26 12.64 0.26 1.28
CA ILE A 26 11.52 -0.69 1.38
C ILE A 26 10.94 -0.57 2.78
N GLN A 27 9.72 -0.06 2.86
CA GLN A 27 9.00 0.12 4.12
C GLN A 27 8.10 -1.08 4.46
N PHE A 28 7.68 -1.87 3.46
CA PHE A 28 6.84 -3.04 3.65
C PHE A 28 7.07 -4.05 2.52
N GLN A 29 7.13 -5.33 2.88
CA GLN A 29 7.15 -6.46 1.97
C GLN A 29 6.44 -7.65 2.61
N GLU A 30 5.76 -8.44 1.80
CA GLU A 30 5.03 -9.64 2.23
C GLU A 30 5.26 -10.75 1.20
N THR A 31 5.42 -11.99 1.66
CA THR A 31 5.57 -13.16 0.80
C THR A 31 4.29 -13.97 0.77
N PHE A 32 3.86 -14.36 -0.42
CA PHE A 32 2.68 -15.20 -0.61
C PHE A 32 3.09 -16.51 -1.28
N ILE A 33 2.44 -17.61 -0.89
CA ILE A 33 2.65 -18.92 -1.50
C ILE A 33 1.93 -18.99 -2.86
N ASP A 34 0.73 -18.44 -2.93
CA ASP A 34 -0.08 -18.39 -4.16
C ASP A 34 0.10 -17.06 -4.89
N VAL A 35 0.35 -17.15 -6.20
CA VAL A 35 0.47 -16.02 -7.11
C VAL A 35 -0.85 -15.24 -7.19
N LEU A 36 -2.01 -15.90 -7.16
CA LEU A 36 -3.31 -15.23 -7.21
C LEU A 36 -3.54 -14.37 -5.97
N GLN A 37 -3.10 -14.85 -4.80
CA GLN A 37 -3.13 -14.09 -3.56
C GLN A 37 -2.25 -12.84 -3.67
N ALA A 38 -1.02 -12.97 -4.16
CA ALA A 38 -0.12 -11.82 -4.35
C ALA A 38 -0.73 -10.76 -5.28
N ILE A 39 -1.30 -11.18 -6.43
CA ILE A 39 -1.96 -10.29 -7.39
C ILE A 39 -3.17 -9.59 -6.77
N TYR A 40 -3.98 -10.32 -6.00
CA TYR A 40 -5.13 -9.76 -5.31
C TYR A 40 -4.72 -8.66 -4.31
N PHE A 41 -3.73 -8.95 -3.46
CA PHE A 41 -3.23 -7.99 -2.47
C PHE A 41 -2.58 -6.78 -3.14
N GLU A 42 -1.81 -6.96 -4.22
CA GLU A 42 -1.25 -5.85 -4.99
C GLU A 42 -2.35 -4.92 -5.51
N LYS A 43 -3.38 -5.46 -6.17
CA LYS A 43 -4.51 -4.69 -6.70
C LYS A 43 -5.29 -3.98 -5.59
N LYS A 44 -5.48 -4.65 -4.45
CA LYS A 44 -6.17 -4.09 -3.28
C LYS A 44 -5.41 -2.90 -2.70
N ILE A 45 -4.13 -3.09 -2.37
CA ILE A 45 -3.29 -2.06 -1.73
C ILE A 45 -3.02 -0.89 -2.68
N LYS A 46 -2.89 -1.13 -4.00
CA LYS A 46 -2.64 -0.05 -4.97
C LYS A 46 -3.70 1.06 -4.88
N LYS A 47 -4.97 0.70 -4.68
CA LYS A 47 -6.11 1.62 -4.52
C LYS A 47 -6.21 2.30 -3.15
N TRP A 48 -5.42 1.88 -2.16
CA TRP A 48 -5.47 2.45 -0.82
C TRP A 48 -4.89 3.86 -0.77
N THR A 49 -5.46 4.67 0.12
CA THR A 49 -4.94 5.99 0.47
C THR A 49 -3.56 5.86 1.14
N LYS A 50 -2.80 6.96 1.15
CA LYS A 50 -1.49 7.02 1.82
C LYS A 50 -1.61 6.65 3.31
N ALA A 51 -2.69 7.07 3.98
CA ALA A 51 -2.94 6.79 5.39
C ALA A 51 -3.09 5.29 5.67
N LYS A 52 -3.92 4.57 4.88
CA LYS A 52 -4.09 3.12 5.02
C LYS A 52 -2.78 2.36 4.78
N LYS A 53 -2.00 2.77 3.77
CA LYS A 53 -0.68 2.18 3.50
C LYS A 53 0.28 2.38 4.66
N LYS A 54 0.28 3.57 5.28
CA LYS A 54 1.10 3.86 6.47
C LYS A 54 0.67 3.02 7.68
N ALA A 55 -0.63 2.88 7.93
CA ALA A 55 -1.16 2.02 8.99
C ALA A 55 -0.69 0.57 8.81
N LEU A 56 -0.78 0.04 7.58
CA LEU A 56 -0.27 -1.29 7.25
C LEU A 56 1.25 -1.43 7.46
N ILE A 57 2.05 -0.46 7.00
CA ILE A 57 3.52 -0.44 7.22
C ILE A 57 3.86 -0.49 8.70
N ASN A 58 3.10 0.23 9.53
CA ASN A 58 3.32 0.31 10.97
C ASN A 58 2.76 -0.89 11.76
N GLY A 59 2.05 -1.82 11.11
CA GLY A 59 1.33 -2.91 11.80
C GLY A 59 0.12 -2.45 12.62
N ASP A 60 -0.36 -1.22 12.39
CA ASP A 60 -1.49 -0.63 13.11
C ASP A 60 -2.82 -1.04 12.44
N PHE A 61 -3.27 -2.24 12.76
CA PHE A 61 -4.48 -2.83 12.18
C PHE A 61 -5.76 -2.16 12.69
N ASP A 62 -5.76 -1.63 13.91
CA ASP A 62 -6.88 -0.88 14.48
C ASP A 62 -7.12 0.39 13.66
N MET A 63 -6.06 1.16 13.41
CA MET A 63 -6.15 2.36 12.58
C MET A 63 -6.49 2.01 11.12
N LEU A 64 -5.99 0.88 10.61
CA LEU A 64 -6.34 0.42 9.27
C LEU A 64 -7.85 0.11 9.15
N GLN A 65 -8.45 -0.47 10.18
CA GLN A 65 -9.89 -0.71 10.24
C GLN A 65 -10.68 0.60 10.31
N ILE A 66 -10.30 1.53 11.20
CA ILE A 66 -10.94 2.85 11.33
C ILE A 66 -10.89 3.62 10.00
N LEU A 67 -9.74 3.61 9.32
CA LEU A 67 -9.57 4.25 8.01
C LEU A 67 -10.36 3.57 6.89
N SER A 68 -10.78 2.32 7.10
CA SER A 68 -11.54 1.54 6.12
C SER A 68 -13.04 1.71 6.25
N GLU A 69 -13.51 2.24 7.37
CA GLU A 69 -14.91 2.59 7.56
C GLU A 69 -15.35 3.68 6.56
N CYS A 70 -16.54 3.51 6.01
CA CYS A 70 -17.12 4.49 5.09
C CYS A 70 -17.72 5.65 5.91
N ARG A 71 -17.29 6.89 5.65
CA ARG A 71 -17.78 8.08 6.37
C ARG A 71 -18.77 8.89 5.52
N ASN A 72 -19.64 8.22 4.78
CA ASN A 72 -20.66 8.88 3.96
C ASN A 72 -22.01 8.97 4.71
N ALA A 73 -22.91 9.82 4.20
CA ALA A 73 -24.23 10.03 4.81
C ALA A 73 -25.12 8.78 4.81
N THR A 74 -24.85 7.82 3.91
CA THR A 74 -25.56 6.54 3.81
C THR A 74 -24.90 5.43 4.63
N HIS A 75 -24.13 5.78 5.66
CA HIS A 75 -23.53 4.79 6.54
C HIS A 75 -24.61 4.09 7.39
N TYR A 76 -24.50 2.77 7.56
CA TYR A 76 -25.49 1.96 8.28
C TYR A 76 -25.78 2.47 9.71
N LYS A 77 -24.78 3.08 10.36
CA LYS A 77 -24.91 3.67 11.70
C LYS A 77 -25.94 4.81 11.80
N TYR A 78 -26.27 5.46 10.68
CA TYR A 78 -27.27 6.55 10.66
C TYR A 78 -28.70 6.08 10.40
N TYR A 79 -28.91 4.79 10.10
CA TYR A 79 -30.24 4.22 9.82
C TYR A 79 -30.92 3.62 11.06
N GLY A 80 -30.45 3.96 12.26
CA GLY A 80 -30.95 3.45 13.53
C GLY A 80 -31.03 4.53 14.60
N GLU A 81 -31.96 5.47 14.42
CA GLU A 81 -32.63 6.25 15.46
C GLU A 81 -34.13 6.26 15.15
#